data_AF-A0A3D1I837-F1
#
_entry.id   AF-A0A3D1I837-F1
#
_cell.length_a   1.000
_cell.length_b   1.000
_cell.length_c   1.000
_cell.angle_alpha   90.00
_cell.angle_beta   90.00
_cell.angle_gamma   90.00
#
_symmetry.space_group_name_H-M   'P 1'
#
loop_
_entity.id
_entity.type
_entity.pdbx_description
1 polymer ?
#
loop_
_entity_poly.entity_id
_entity_poly.type
_entity_poly.pdbx_seq_one_letter_code
_entity_poly.pdbx_strand_id
1 'polypeptide(L)'
;MPGVLSLAAAAVALQGLQPPLPVERPFVPQGRPLEGLTITIDPGHGGASHAAGYTGSARGVQSRYPEQDLNLKVAAHLVNLLRLAGADVKLTRSDDSRMTLNPLDGPPTSRSEELGARVKMAAESASHLFLAVHHNSFSNELAHGVVVLIWPTDKQGNDQPLERAFADVLREEVEAAVPHGRRFNHYLSQHPLVTFSDQPSAVIEFGFLSNPEFDRWVTTPGNTRVEAVAVYKAIERFWRERRAELEAERARLFPASALLGRAPEPTPAEALRRELLGGQARSANNVREALSRYADLVRRSGGWLDAGVKQENGRLTVEGVCSHARIAGFARSLAPEGADVRLEVLPPGRPVVGAIPMASVWREPALASGQVDQALLGESVWARGASADGVFLLVQTARGTFGWLRRDAVEEPDDRWTAASRRVRFVQDVLVDDFRIPAGAELPLLREDASEAVVALPRGVRATAFRREAAVPRASVAPAPSEGLRRMAEGAASAALRYQGSPFLPGGRTELGMGAGELASLAWASQGLRLPADVPTLAGCGGAAPIDRDPPVGSILVFLGETGLPETVGIGLGGRRFLIAAPPEVQVCSLDPQDPVYNRELAEGLAAVRALP
;
A
#
# COMPACT_ATOMS: atom_id res chain seq x y z
N MET A 1 28.98 -4.94 -46.45
CA MET A 1 28.99 -4.18 -45.18
C MET A 1 27.53 -3.95 -44.75
N PRO A 2 26.87 -4.88 -44.04
CA PRO A 2 25.60 -4.59 -43.41
C PRO A 2 25.86 -3.89 -42.07
N GLY A 3 25.23 -2.74 -41.92
CA GLY A 3 25.43 -1.80 -40.82
C GLY A 3 25.01 -2.35 -39.47
N VAL A 4 25.83 -1.94 -38.49
CA VAL A 4 25.61 -2.03 -37.05
C VAL A 4 24.38 -1.18 -36.70
N LEU A 5 23.17 -1.72 -36.91
CA LEU A 5 21.97 -1.24 -36.23
C LEU A 5 21.93 -1.85 -34.83
N SER A 6 22.79 -1.25 -34.01
CA SER A 6 22.55 -0.88 -32.62
C SER A 6 21.86 -1.90 -31.71
N LEU A 7 22.72 -2.60 -30.97
CA LEU A 7 22.45 -3.21 -29.65
C LEU A 7 21.79 -2.26 -28.62
N ALA A 8 21.58 -0.97 -28.91
CA ALA A 8 20.96 -0.03 -27.98
C ALA A 8 19.44 -0.23 -27.81
N ALA A 9 18.73 -0.79 -28.79
CA ALA A 9 17.29 -1.06 -28.64
C ALA A 9 17.01 -2.25 -27.69
N ALA A 10 17.98 -3.15 -27.51
CA ALA A 10 17.89 -4.27 -26.57
C ALA A 10 18.39 -3.92 -25.15
N ALA A 11 19.20 -2.85 -25.00
CA ALA A 11 19.72 -2.41 -23.71
C ALA A 11 18.73 -1.55 -22.90
N VAL A 12 17.71 -0.95 -23.54
CA VAL A 12 16.64 -0.21 -22.84
C VAL A 12 15.65 -1.15 -22.13
N ALA A 13 15.60 -2.44 -22.51
CA ALA A 13 14.71 -3.42 -21.88
C ALA A 13 15.17 -3.93 -20.50
N LEU A 14 16.35 -3.52 -20.02
CA LEU A 14 16.94 -3.97 -18.75
C LEU A 14 16.89 -2.93 -17.62
N GLN A 15 16.24 -1.78 -17.83
CA GLN A 15 15.96 -0.82 -16.78
C GLN A 15 14.45 -0.57 -16.80
N GLY A 16 13.75 -0.93 -15.71
CA GLY A 16 12.32 -0.71 -15.57
C GLY A 16 11.92 0.76 -15.78
N LEU A 17 10.62 1.06 -15.67
CA LEU A 17 10.14 2.44 -15.81
C LEU A 17 10.88 3.37 -14.85
N GLN A 18 11.46 4.45 -15.39
CA GLN A 18 12.18 5.45 -14.60
C GLN A 18 11.17 6.30 -13.80
N PRO A 19 11.27 6.34 -12.47
CA PRO A 19 10.39 7.15 -11.64
C PRO A 19 10.64 8.66 -11.83
N PRO A 20 9.59 9.50 -11.72
CA PRO A 20 9.70 10.95 -11.92
C PRO A 20 10.44 11.67 -10.79
N LEU A 21 10.50 11.06 -9.60
CA LEU A 21 11.32 11.52 -8.48
C LEU A 21 12.48 10.55 -8.24
N PRO A 22 13.60 11.03 -7.65
CA PRO A 22 14.67 10.15 -7.21
C PRO A 22 14.16 8.94 -6.42
N VAL A 23 14.72 7.78 -6.71
CA VAL A 23 14.40 6.53 -6.02
C VAL A 23 15.16 6.51 -4.70
N GLU A 24 14.53 7.07 -3.68
CA GLU A 24 15.08 7.23 -2.34
C GLU A 24 14.16 6.58 -1.31
N ARG A 25 14.74 6.13 -0.20
CA ARG A 25 13.92 5.68 0.94
C ARG A 25 13.30 6.90 1.62
N PRO A 26 11.99 6.89 1.91
CA PRO A 26 11.40 7.97 2.67
C PRO A 26 12.00 8.05 4.06
N PHE A 27 11.93 9.24 4.66
CA PHE A 27 12.26 9.42 6.07
C PHE A 27 11.27 8.63 6.92
N VAL A 28 11.78 7.74 7.77
CA VAL A 28 11.00 6.96 8.73
C VAL A 28 11.58 7.20 10.13
N PRO A 29 10.76 7.62 11.11
CA PRO A 29 11.18 7.75 12.52
C PRO A 29 11.77 6.44 13.07
N GLN A 30 12.79 6.57 13.92
CA GLN A 30 13.43 5.41 14.55
C GLN A 30 12.80 5.15 15.92
N GLY A 31 12.29 3.93 16.14
CA GLY A 31 11.65 3.55 17.39
C GLY A 31 10.34 4.30 17.64
N ARG A 32 9.98 4.50 18.92
CA ARG A 32 8.75 5.19 19.33
C ARG A 32 9.04 6.39 20.26
N PRO A 33 9.82 7.40 19.81
CA PRO A 33 10.30 8.48 20.68
C PRO A 33 9.17 9.39 21.19
N LEU A 34 8.00 9.37 20.54
CA LEU A 34 6.83 10.17 20.90
C LEU A 34 5.77 9.37 21.67
N GLU A 35 6.10 8.18 22.16
CA GLU A 35 5.18 7.39 22.97
C GLU A 35 4.71 8.17 24.21
N GLY A 36 3.39 8.26 24.36
CA GLY A 36 2.71 9.05 25.39
C GLY A 36 2.28 10.45 24.95
N LEU A 37 2.79 10.96 23.82
CA LEU A 37 2.36 12.26 23.29
C LEU A 37 1.00 12.14 22.60
N THR A 38 0.02 12.88 23.09
CA THR A 38 -1.23 13.24 22.37
C THR A 38 -1.08 14.64 21.78
N ILE A 39 -1.27 14.79 20.47
CA ILE A 39 -1.14 16.07 19.74
C ILE A 39 -2.29 16.25 18.76
N THR A 40 -2.80 17.47 18.65
CA THR A 40 -3.76 17.86 17.61
C THR A 40 -3.04 18.67 16.54
N ILE A 41 -3.15 18.21 15.30
CA ILE A 41 -2.66 18.90 14.10
C ILE A 41 -3.85 19.52 13.37
N ASP A 42 -3.73 20.80 13.03
CA ASP A 42 -4.73 21.55 12.29
C ASP A 42 -4.19 21.93 10.91
N PRO A 43 -4.65 21.29 9.83
CA PRO A 43 -4.42 21.80 8.50
C PRO A 43 -5.23 23.08 8.32
N GLY A 44 -4.54 24.21 8.26
CA GLY A 44 -5.14 25.53 8.13
C GLY A 44 -6.13 25.59 6.96
N HIS A 45 -7.16 26.44 7.08
CA HIS A 45 -8.21 26.59 6.07
C HIS A 45 -9.02 25.31 5.83
N GLY A 46 -9.61 25.15 4.65
CA GLY A 46 -10.55 24.08 4.32
C GLY A 46 -11.97 24.60 4.12
N GLY A 47 -12.76 23.84 3.37
CA GLY A 47 -14.12 24.20 3.00
C GLY A 47 -14.15 24.76 1.59
N ALA A 48 -15.15 24.32 0.82
CA ALA A 48 -15.44 24.67 -0.56
C ALA A 48 -14.87 26.02 -1.03
N SER A 49 -13.60 26.06 -1.45
CA SER A 49 -12.91 27.27 -1.92
C SER A 49 -13.51 27.83 -3.22
N HIS A 50 -14.47 27.09 -3.80
CA HIS A 50 -15.29 27.41 -4.94
C HIS A 50 -16.65 28.03 -4.57
N ALA A 51 -17.01 28.06 -3.27
CA ALA A 51 -18.26 28.63 -2.79
C ALA A 51 -18.22 30.17 -2.75
N ALA A 52 -19.34 30.80 -3.09
CA ALA A 52 -19.48 32.25 -3.03
C ALA A 52 -19.29 32.76 -1.58
N GLY A 53 -18.46 33.80 -1.41
CA GLY A 53 -18.17 34.37 -0.09
C GLY A 53 -17.07 33.62 0.69
N TYR A 54 -16.38 32.66 0.08
CA TYR A 54 -15.16 32.08 0.66
C TYR A 54 -14.06 33.15 0.72
N THR A 55 -13.62 33.48 1.93
CA THR A 55 -12.66 34.55 2.19
C THR A 55 -11.25 34.06 2.53
N GLY A 56 -10.98 32.75 2.49
CA GLY A 56 -9.84 32.22 3.24
C GLY A 56 -9.13 31.02 2.66
N SER A 57 -8.17 31.27 1.77
CA SER A 57 -6.95 30.47 1.54
C SER A 57 -6.13 31.25 0.51
N ALA A 58 -4.83 31.43 0.73
CA ALA A 58 -3.98 32.01 -0.30
C ALA A 58 -3.86 31.06 -1.52
N ARG A 59 -3.30 31.59 -2.62
CA ARG A 59 -2.89 30.80 -3.78
C ARG A 59 -1.49 31.20 -4.19
N GLY A 60 -0.70 30.24 -4.65
CA GLY A 60 0.62 30.47 -5.22
C GLY A 60 0.56 31.51 -6.35
N VAL A 61 1.49 32.47 -6.34
CA VAL A 61 1.53 33.57 -7.31
C VAL A 61 1.79 33.08 -8.74
N GLN A 62 2.56 32.00 -8.91
CA GLN A 62 2.86 31.36 -10.20
C GLN A 62 2.07 30.05 -10.38
N SER A 63 2.11 29.16 -9.39
CA SER A 63 1.54 27.82 -9.48
C SER A 63 0.01 27.82 -9.43
N ARG A 64 -0.57 28.87 -8.81
CA ARG A 64 -1.99 28.96 -8.43
C ARG A 64 -2.46 27.86 -7.48
N TYR A 65 -1.54 27.09 -6.91
CA TYR A 65 -1.84 25.99 -5.99
C TYR A 65 -2.53 26.55 -4.73
N PRO A 66 -3.63 25.93 -4.26
CA PRO A 66 -4.32 26.40 -3.05
C PRO A 66 -3.49 26.13 -1.79
N GLU A 67 -3.36 27.14 -0.93
CA GLU A 67 -2.68 27.00 0.37
C GLU A 67 -3.28 25.89 1.23
N GLN A 68 -4.61 25.80 1.28
CA GLN A 68 -5.32 24.77 2.06
C GLN A 68 -4.95 23.33 1.67
N ASP A 69 -4.59 23.10 0.40
CA ASP A 69 -4.19 21.79 -0.12
C ASP A 69 -2.75 21.48 0.28
N LEU A 70 -1.85 22.48 0.25
CA LEU A 70 -0.49 22.35 0.78
C LEU A 70 -0.52 22.05 2.28
N ASN A 71 -1.33 22.79 3.05
CA ASN A 71 -1.51 22.58 4.49
C ASN A 71 -1.99 21.15 4.78
N LEU A 72 -2.98 20.66 4.02
CA LEU A 72 -3.48 19.29 4.17
C LEU A 72 -2.43 18.25 3.80
N LYS A 73 -1.65 18.48 2.74
CA LYS A 73 -0.58 17.58 2.28
C LYS A 73 0.55 17.49 3.31
N VAL A 74 1.01 18.61 3.86
CA VAL A 74 2.00 18.66 4.95
C VAL A 74 1.47 17.93 6.19
N ALA A 75 0.23 18.20 6.59
CA ALA A 75 -0.38 17.55 7.75
C ALA A 75 -0.52 16.03 7.55
N ALA A 76 -0.90 15.58 6.35
CA ALA A 76 -1.01 14.15 6.04
C ALA A 76 0.34 13.43 6.15
N HIS A 77 1.44 14.04 5.66
CA HIS A 77 2.79 13.51 5.90
C HIS A 77 3.14 13.50 7.39
N LEU A 78 2.92 14.63 8.07
CA LEU A 78 3.27 14.80 9.48
C LEU A 78 2.54 13.79 10.38
N VAL A 79 1.25 13.55 10.15
CA VAL A 79 0.45 12.57 10.89
C VAL A 79 1.05 11.16 10.76
N ASN A 80 1.47 10.76 9.56
CA ASN A 80 2.13 9.46 9.36
C ASN A 80 3.42 9.36 10.17
N LEU A 81 4.27 10.39 10.12
CA LEU A 81 5.53 10.42 10.87
C LEU A 81 5.29 10.36 12.39
N LEU A 82 4.40 11.20 12.92
CA LEU A 82 4.10 11.25 14.34
C LEU A 82 3.50 9.92 14.86
N ARG A 83 2.60 9.30 14.09
CA ARG A 83 2.03 7.98 14.45
C ARG A 83 3.07 6.87 14.41
N LEU A 84 3.93 6.84 13.38
CA LEU A 84 5.06 5.90 13.31
C LEU A 84 6.00 6.04 14.51
N ALA A 85 6.21 7.28 14.98
CA ALA A 85 6.98 7.58 16.18
C ALA A 85 6.24 7.32 17.51
N GLY A 86 5.00 6.82 17.48
CA GLY A 86 4.25 6.41 18.66
C GLY A 86 3.31 7.44 19.28
N ALA A 87 3.13 8.62 18.67
CA ALA A 87 2.19 9.64 19.15
C ALA A 87 0.72 9.27 18.84
N ASP A 88 -0.20 9.68 19.72
CA ASP A 88 -1.64 9.75 19.43
C ASP A 88 -1.96 11.08 18.75
N VAL A 89 -2.28 11.02 17.45
CA VAL A 89 -2.45 12.22 16.62
C VAL A 89 -3.91 12.40 16.23
N LYS A 90 -4.45 13.57 16.59
CA LYS A 90 -5.77 14.04 16.15
C LYS A 90 -5.58 15.05 15.03
N LEU A 91 -6.44 14.97 14.01
CA LEU A 91 -6.40 15.86 12.86
C LEU A 91 -7.74 16.59 12.80
N THR A 92 -7.73 17.92 12.72
CA THR A 92 -8.98 18.69 12.68
C THR A 92 -9.80 18.35 11.44
N ARG A 93 -9.17 18.24 10.27
CA ARG A 93 -9.81 17.79 9.02
C ARG A 93 -8.88 16.89 8.21
N SER A 94 -9.44 15.90 7.54
CA SER A 94 -8.71 15.02 6.60
C SER A 94 -9.07 15.26 5.13
N ASP A 95 -9.93 16.23 4.86
CA ASP A 95 -10.45 16.59 3.55
C ASP A 95 -10.65 18.12 3.44
N ASP A 96 -11.25 18.58 2.34
CA ASP A 96 -11.59 19.99 2.12
C ASP A 96 -12.90 20.41 2.82
N SER A 97 -13.20 19.83 3.98
CA SER A 97 -14.33 20.25 4.80
C SER A 97 -13.97 21.47 5.65
N ARG A 98 -15.00 22.27 5.94
CA ARG A 98 -14.91 23.39 6.88
C ARG A 98 -15.15 22.86 8.29
N MET A 99 -14.31 23.27 9.25
CA MET A 99 -14.51 22.92 10.65
C MET A 99 -15.69 23.69 11.25
N THR A 100 -16.59 22.97 11.92
CA THR A 100 -17.77 23.54 12.59
C THR A 100 -18.09 22.73 13.84
N LEU A 101 -18.66 23.40 14.85
CA LEU A 101 -19.18 22.73 16.04
C LEU A 101 -20.46 21.95 15.75
N ASN A 102 -21.27 22.41 14.79
CA ASN A 102 -22.54 21.82 14.39
C ASN A 102 -22.60 21.65 12.85
N PRO A 103 -22.21 20.49 12.31
CA PRO A 103 -22.22 20.23 10.86
C PRO A 103 -23.62 20.20 10.23
N LEU A 104 -24.66 20.00 11.05
CA LEU A 104 -26.03 19.77 10.60
C LEU A 104 -26.88 21.05 10.50
N ASP A 105 -26.39 22.19 10.99
CA ASP A 105 -27.18 23.43 11.12
C ASP A 105 -27.15 24.34 9.86
N GLY A 106 -26.57 23.87 8.75
CA GLY A 106 -26.56 24.57 7.45
C GLY A 106 -25.47 25.66 7.30
N PRO A 107 -25.30 26.26 6.09
CA PRO A 107 -24.26 27.27 5.85
C PRO A 107 -24.68 28.71 6.23
N PRO A 108 -23.73 29.63 6.51
CA PRO A 108 -22.32 29.45 6.89
C PRO A 108 -22.03 29.80 8.37
N THR A 109 -21.16 29.00 9.00
CA THR A 109 -20.58 29.31 10.32
C THR A 109 -19.59 30.48 10.22
N SER A 110 -19.54 31.30 11.27
CA SER A 110 -18.63 32.47 11.29
C SER A 110 -17.16 32.04 11.35
N ARG A 111 -16.23 32.90 10.89
CA ARG A 111 -14.78 32.64 11.04
C ARG A 111 -14.38 32.37 12.49
N SER A 112 -15.02 33.05 13.44
CA SER A 112 -14.76 32.86 14.88
C SER A 112 -15.15 31.46 15.34
N GLU A 113 -16.32 30.97 14.89
CA GLU A 113 -16.83 29.65 15.23
C GLU A 113 -15.95 28.53 14.64
N GLU A 114 -15.51 28.68 13.39
CA GLU A 114 -14.60 27.74 12.74
C GLU A 114 -13.27 27.62 13.49
N LEU A 115 -12.64 28.76 13.81
CA LEU A 115 -11.38 28.77 14.55
C LEU A 115 -11.56 28.22 15.98
N GLY A 116 -12.71 28.53 16.60
CA GLY A 116 -13.09 27.97 17.90
C GLY A 116 -13.26 26.44 17.87
N ALA A 117 -13.86 25.89 16.81
CA ALA A 117 -14.04 24.44 16.65
C ALA A 117 -12.71 23.68 16.59
N ARG A 118 -11.72 24.24 15.88
CA ARG A 118 -10.36 23.65 15.75
C ARG A 118 -9.68 23.53 17.10
N VAL A 119 -9.68 24.60 17.88
CA VAL A 119 -9.09 24.64 19.23
C VAL A 119 -9.87 23.75 20.20
N LYS A 120 -11.22 23.76 20.12
CA LYS A 120 -12.07 22.92 20.97
C LYS A 120 -11.75 21.43 20.80
N MET A 121 -11.50 20.98 19.57
CA MET A 121 -11.13 19.59 19.31
C MET A 121 -9.83 19.19 20.05
N ALA A 122 -8.87 20.11 20.14
CA ALA A 122 -7.64 19.87 20.90
C ALA A 122 -7.93 19.71 22.39
N ALA A 123 -8.79 20.55 22.96
CA ALA A 123 -9.21 20.47 24.36
C ALA A 123 -9.99 19.17 24.65
N GLU A 124 -10.95 18.81 23.79
CA GLU A 124 -11.74 17.57 23.91
C GLU A 124 -10.90 16.30 23.80
N SER A 125 -9.80 16.37 23.06
CA SER A 125 -8.84 15.27 22.93
C SER A 125 -7.81 15.22 24.06
N ALA A 126 -7.89 16.16 25.01
CA ALA A 126 -6.90 16.38 26.06
C ALA A 126 -5.47 16.36 25.48
N SER A 127 -5.22 17.05 24.38
CA SER A 127 -3.90 17.08 23.74
C SER A 127 -2.86 17.79 24.62
N HIS A 128 -1.60 17.34 24.56
CA HIS A 128 -0.47 18.07 25.14
C HIS A 128 -0.12 19.30 24.29
N LEU A 129 -0.34 19.21 22.97
CA LEU A 129 0.04 20.22 22.00
C LEU A 129 -1.04 20.42 20.95
N PHE A 130 -1.19 21.66 20.52
CA PHE A 130 -1.96 22.05 19.33
C PHE A 130 -1.03 22.75 18.32
N LEU A 131 -0.98 22.23 17.09
CA LEU A 131 -0.18 22.83 16.03
C LEU A 131 -1.03 23.05 14.79
N ALA A 132 -1.17 24.30 14.36
CA ALA A 132 -1.75 24.63 13.07
C ALA A 132 -0.66 24.83 12.02
N VAL A 133 -0.84 24.21 10.85
CA VAL A 133 0.08 24.28 9.71
C VAL A 133 -0.51 25.13 8.60
N HIS A 134 0.24 26.14 8.17
CA HIS A 134 -0.17 27.15 7.20
C HIS A 134 0.97 27.51 6.23
N HIS A 135 0.62 28.16 5.12
CA HIS A 135 1.59 28.87 4.28
C HIS A 135 1.13 30.32 4.10
N ASN A 136 2.06 31.25 4.23
CA ASN A 136 1.72 32.66 4.31
C ASN A 136 1.47 33.25 2.92
N SER A 137 0.92 34.45 2.89
CA SER A 137 0.91 35.32 1.72
C SER A 137 0.89 36.77 2.16
N PHE A 138 1.61 37.62 1.43
CA PHE A 138 1.70 39.03 1.73
C PHE A 138 1.73 39.86 0.46
N SER A 139 1.26 41.12 0.54
CA SER A 139 1.18 42.02 -0.61
C SER A 139 2.54 42.35 -1.23
N ASN A 140 3.63 42.23 -0.44
CA ASN A 140 4.99 42.30 -0.96
C ASN A 140 5.48 40.91 -1.37
N GLU A 141 5.65 40.69 -2.67
CA GLU A 141 6.14 39.43 -3.26
C GLU A 141 7.59 39.07 -2.86
N LEU A 142 8.34 40.03 -2.30
CA LEU A 142 9.68 39.79 -1.74
C LEU A 142 9.65 39.26 -0.30
N ALA A 143 8.48 39.15 0.33
CA ALA A 143 8.35 38.52 1.64
C ALA A 143 8.87 37.08 1.57
N HIS A 144 9.67 36.68 2.56
CA HIS A 144 10.29 35.35 2.61
C HIS A 144 10.50 34.95 4.07
N GLY A 145 10.78 33.69 4.33
CA GLY A 145 11.13 33.17 5.66
C GLY A 145 9.97 32.51 6.41
N VAL A 146 10.33 31.83 7.50
CA VAL A 146 9.42 31.06 8.34
C VAL A 146 8.82 31.97 9.41
N VAL A 147 7.50 31.92 9.58
CA VAL A 147 6.79 32.67 10.61
C VAL A 147 6.17 31.69 11.60
N VAL A 148 6.45 31.86 12.89
CA VAL A 148 5.79 31.11 13.95
C VAL A 148 4.98 32.08 14.79
N LEU A 149 3.68 31.81 14.93
CA LEU A 149 2.77 32.59 15.76
C LEU A 149 2.53 31.85 17.06
N ILE A 150 2.69 32.56 18.17
CA ILE A 150 2.35 32.06 19.51
C ILE A 150 1.65 33.15 20.32
N TRP A 151 0.95 32.71 21.36
CA TRP A 151 0.47 33.58 22.42
C TRP A 151 1.21 33.21 23.72
N PRO A 152 2.13 34.06 24.22
CA PRO A 152 3.06 33.70 25.30
C PRO A 152 2.44 33.89 26.69
N THR A 153 1.12 34.03 26.77
CA THR A 153 0.40 34.20 28.03
C THR A 153 -0.94 33.47 27.99
N ASP A 154 -1.43 32.96 29.11
CA ASP A 154 -2.80 32.43 29.17
C ASP A 154 -3.87 33.55 29.16
N LYS A 155 -5.15 33.17 29.24
CA LYS A 155 -6.29 34.12 29.33
C LYS A 155 -6.24 34.99 30.60
N GLN A 156 -5.48 34.61 31.62
CA GLN A 156 -5.28 35.37 32.85
C GLN A 156 -4.02 36.24 32.83
N GLY A 157 -3.21 36.17 31.76
CA GLY A 157 -1.97 36.92 31.60
C GLY A 157 -0.75 36.27 32.25
N ASN A 158 -0.84 35.01 32.70
CA ASN A 158 0.31 34.28 33.22
C ASN A 158 1.25 33.89 32.08
N ASP A 159 2.54 33.89 32.37
CA ASP A 159 3.58 33.56 31.41
C ASP A 159 3.52 32.09 30.94
N GLN A 160 3.70 31.87 29.64
CA GLN A 160 3.63 30.56 29.00
C GLN A 160 4.98 30.19 28.34
N PRO A 161 5.93 29.62 29.10
CA PRO A 161 7.28 29.34 28.61
C PRO A 161 7.35 28.18 27.61
N LEU A 162 6.40 27.24 27.64
CA LEU A 162 6.37 26.10 26.73
C LEU A 162 6.15 26.54 25.28
N GLU A 163 5.32 27.56 25.06
CA GLU A 163 4.96 28.10 23.75
C GLU A 163 6.16 28.78 23.10
N ARG A 164 6.92 29.57 23.87
CA ARG A 164 8.17 30.18 23.37
C ARG A 164 9.22 29.12 23.04
N ALA A 165 9.42 28.15 23.93
CA ALA A 165 10.36 27.07 23.69
C ALA A 165 9.97 26.23 22.45
N PHE A 166 8.67 25.94 22.28
CA PHE A 166 8.18 25.23 21.12
C PHE A 166 8.35 26.05 19.83
N ALA A 167 8.05 27.35 19.87
CA ALA A 167 8.23 28.24 18.73
C ALA A 167 9.69 28.36 18.28
N ASP A 168 10.61 28.46 19.23
CA ASP A 168 12.05 28.53 18.92
C ASP A 168 12.53 27.24 18.27
N VAL A 169 12.15 26.08 18.81
CA VAL A 169 12.49 24.77 18.24
C VAL A 169 11.85 24.58 16.87
N LEU A 170 10.57 24.91 16.70
CA LEU A 170 9.87 24.85 15.41
C LEU A 170 10.57 25.69 14.34
N ARG A 171 10.88 26.96 14.65
CA ARG A 171 11.58 27.84 13.72
C ARG A 171 12.95 27.28 13.36
N GLU A 172 13.76 26.87 14.35
CA GLU A 172 15.11 26.36 14.12
C GLU A 172 15.13 25.16 13.15
N GLU A 173 14.28 24.17 13.39
CA GLU A 173 14.25 22.95 12.57
C GLU A 173 13.67 23.21 11.16
N VAL A 174 12.68 24.11 11.04
CA VAL A 174 12.04 24.42 9.75
C VAL A 174 12.90 25.35 8.90
N GLU A 175 13.50 26.40 9.48
CA GLU A 175 14.46 27.25 8.75
C GLU A 175 15.62 26.42 8.20
N ALA A 176 16.10 25.41 8.93
CA ALA A 176 17.16 24.52 8.44
C ALA A 176 16.76 23.68 7.21
N ALA A 177 15.47 23.55 6.89
CA ALA A 177 14.95 22.63 5.88
C ALA A 177 14.30 23.32 4.67
N VAL A 178 13.79 24.56 4.82
CA VAL A 178 13.06 25.27 3.76
C VAL A 178 13.83 26.50 3.24
N PRO A 179 13.57 26.95 2.00
CA PRO A 179 14.15 28.19 1.49
C PRO A 179 13.73 29.38 2.36
N HIS A 180 14.71 30.09 2.90
CA HIS A 180 14.50 31.27 3.71
C HIS A 180 15.66 32.26 3.50
N GLY A 181 15.37 33.57 3.49
CA GLY A 181 16.39 34.59 3.29
C GLY A 181 17.04 35.07 4.60
N ARG A 182 16.23 35.48 5.57
CA ARG A 182 16.68 36.00 6.88
C ARG A 182 15.80 35.43 7.98
N ARG A 183 16.39 35.27 9.18
CA ARG A 183 15.68 34.88 10.39
C ARG A 183 14.68 35.94 10.80
N PHE A 184 13.49 35.50 11.19
CA PHE A 184 12.50 36.33 11.86
C PHE A 184 12.40 35.92 13.34
N ASN A 185 12.12 36.89 14.21
CA ASN A 185 11.66 36.57 15.55
C ASN A 185 10.25 35.95 15.44
N HIS A 186 9.92 35.01 16.32
CA HIS A 186 8.56 34.49 16.40
C HIS A 186 7.60 35.65 16.73
N TYR A 187 6.43 35.68 16.09
CA TYR A 187 5.49 36.78 16.22
C TYR A 187 4.54 36.50 17.38
N LEU A 188 4.51 37.43 18.35
CA LEU A 188 3.46 37.47 19.35
C LEU A 188 2.16 37.91 18.65
N SER A 189 1.23 36.99 18.49
CA SER A 189 0.05 37.18 17.65
C SER A 189 -1.21 36.89 18.42
N GLN A 190 -2.20 37.79 18.34
CA GLN A 190 -3.53 37.57 18.90
C GLN A 190 -4.39 36.64 18.02
N HIS A 191 -3.78 35.75 17.24
CA HIS A 191 -4.50 34.86 16.35
C HIS A 191 -5.36 33.87 17.16
N PRO A 192 -6.66 33.68 16.85
CA PRO A 192 -7.58 32.85 17.65
C PRO A 192 -7.10 31.41 17.89
N LEU A 193 -6.34 30.84 16.95
CA LEU A 193 -5.79 29.48 17.08
C LEU A 193 -4.78 29.32 18.24
N VAL A 194 -4.14 30.41 18.67
CA VAL A 194 -3.18 30.40 19.80
C VAL A 194 -3.69 31.14 21.01
N THR A 195 -4.63 32.10 20.86
CA THR A 195 -5.18 32.84 22.01
C THR A 195 -6.34 32.13 22.71
N PHE A 196 -7.07 31.26 22.01
CA PHE A 196 -8.18 30.51 22.62
C PHE A 196 -7.76 29.13 23.14
N SER A 197 -6.58 28.66 22.77
CA SER A 197 -6.02 27.41 23.26
C SER A 197 -5.51 27.61 24.68
N ASP A 198 -5.99 26.79 25.62
CA ASP A 198 -5.41 26.72 26.96
C ASP A 198 -4.20 25.76 27.00
N GLN A 199 -4.01 24.97 25.94
CA GLN A 199 -2.88 24.06 25.76
C GLN A 199 -1.73 24.77 25.04
N PRO A 200 -0.46 24.34 25.27
CA PRO A 200 0.65 24.88 24.51
C PRO A 200 0.42 24.73 23.00
N SER A 201 0.47 25.87 22.31
CA SER A 201 0.01 25.98 20.92
C SER A 201 0.91 26.85 20.06
N ALA A 202 0.97 26.52 18.77
CA ALA A 202 1.65 27.33 17.76
C ALA A 202 0.92 27.27 16.41
N VAL A 203 1.03 28.34 15.62
CA VAL A 203 0.78 28.32 14.18
C VAL A 203 2.12 28.44 13.48
N ILE A 204 2.40 27.55 12.53
CA ILE A 204 3.56 27.66 11.66
C ILE A 204 3.15 28.04 10.25
N GLU A 205 3.88 29.00 9.69
CA GLU A 205 3.79 29.50 8.33
C GLU A 205 5.14 29.22 7.66
N PHE A 206 5.20 28.21 6.78
CA PHE A 206 6.48 27.70 6.23
C PHE A 206 7.22 28.71 5.33
N GLY A 207 6.47 29.59 4.67
CA GLY A 207 6.97 30.59 3.74
C GLY A 207 5.83 31.35 3.09
N PHE A 208 6.12 32.17 2.07
CA PHE A 208 5.13 33.05 1.45
C PHE A 208 4.79 32.59 0.03
N LEU A 209 3.54 32.21 -0.23
CA LEU A 209 3.03 31.84 -1.55
C LEU A 209 2.99 33.02 -2.55
N SER A 210 3.06 34.25 -2.05
CA SER A 210 3.27 35.44 -2.88
C SER A 210 4.71 35.57 -3.38
N ASN A 211 5.65 34.79 -2.84
CA ASN A 211 7.03 34.75 -3.28
C ASN A 211 7.22 33.68 -4.38
N PRO A 212 7.62 34.07 -5.60
CA PRO A 212 7.77 33.13 -6.72
C PRO A 212 8.77 31.98 -6.49
N GLU A 213 9.82 32.21 -5.70
CA GLU A 213 10.82 31.19 -5.38
C GLU A 213 10.25 30.14 -4.43
N PHE A 214 9.61 30.59 -3.35
CA PHE A 214 8.96 29.69 -2.40
C PHE A 214 7.78 28.94 -3.03
N ASP A 215 6.93 29.61 -3.81
CA ASP A 215 5.80 28.99 -4.52
C ASP A 215 6.27 27.86 -5.45
N ARG A 216 7.34 28.09 -6.23
CA ARG A 216 7.92 27.05 -7.09
C ARG A 216 8.52 25.91 -6.28
N TRP A 217 9.19 26.24 -5.18
CA TRP A 217 9.79 25.23 -4.32
C TRP A 217 8.69 24.36 -3.69
N VAL A 218 7.73 24.93 -2.97
CA VAL A 218 6.74 24.15 -2.20
C VAL A 218 5.84 23.28 -3.10
N THR A 219 5.61 23.71 -4.34
CA THR A 219 4.83 22.93 -5.33
C THR A 219 5.65 21.88 -6.10
N THR A 220 6.97 21.83 -5.90
CA THR A 220 7.80 20.74 -6.44
C THR A 220 7.49 19.45 -5.67
N PRO A 221 7.21 18.32 -6.36
CA PRO A 221 6.84 17.08 -5.68
C PRO A 221 7.90 16.62 -4.67
N GLY A 222 7.46 16.31 -3.44
CA GLY A 222 8.33 15.92 -2.32
C GLY A 222 8.69 17.06 -1.34
N ASN A 223 8.50 18.33 -1.68
CA ASN A 223 8.88 19.42 -0.76
C ASN A 223 7.94 19.60 0.44
N THR A 224 6.65 19.25 0.29
CA THR A 224 5.73 19.17 1.44
C THR A 224 6.12 18.09 2.46
N ARG A 225 6.85 17.05 2.03
CA ARG A 225 7.46 16.08 2.95
C ARG A 225 8.62 16.71 3.72
N VAL A 226 9.42 17.56 3.09
CA VAL A 226 10.54 18.25 3.76
C VAL A 226 10.02 19.11 4.91
N GLU A 227 8.94 19.86 4.68
CA GLU A 227 8.23 20.64 5.71
C GLU A 227 7.73 19.74 6.85
N ALA A 228 7.05 18.63 6.53
CA ALA A 228 6.56 17.69 7.52
C ALA A 228 7.68 17.02 8.35
N VAL A 229 8.81 16.66 7.73
CA VAL A 229 9.96 16.08 8.42
C VAL A 229 10.61 17.09 9.37
N ALA A 230 10.70 18.35 8.97
CA ALA A 230 11.23 19.41 9.83
C ALA A 230 10.34 19.64 11.07
N VAL A 231 9.02 19.68 10.88
CA VAL A 231 8.07 19.79 12.00
C VAL A 231 8.10 18.55 12.89
N TYR A 232 8.21 17.35 12.31
CA TYR A 232 8.40 16.12 13.08
C TYR A 232 9.63 16.21 13.99
N LYS A 233 10.79 16.64 13.46
CA LYS A 233 12.03 16.80 14.23
C LYS A 233 11.87 17.81 15.36
N ALA A 234 11.17 18.92 15.11
CA ALA A 234 10.86 19.92 16.12
C ALA A 234 10.01 19.32 17.26
N ILE A 235 8.95 18.58 16.94
CA ILE A 235 8.09 17.94 17.93
C ILE A 235 8.85 16.85 18.72
N GLU A 236 9.66 16.03 18.04
CA GLU A 236 10.49 15.02 18.70
C GLU A 236 11.48 15.65 19.69
N ARG A 237 12.21 16.68 19.24
CA ARG A 237 13.17 17.43 20.07
C ARG A 237 12.47 18.07 21.27
N PHE A 238 11.35 18.75 21.02
CA PHE A 238 10.60 19.43 22.08
C PHE A 238 10.02 18.45 23.10
N TRP A 239 9.42 17.35 22.64
CA TRP A 239 8.94 16.29 23.52
C TRP A 239 10.06 15.73 24.39
N ARG A 240 11.22 15.42 23.79
CA ARG A 240 12.40 14.93 24.53
C ARG A 240 12.88 15.93 25.59
N GLU A 241 12.87 17.23 25.29
CA GLU A 241 13.41 18.28 26.17
C GLU A 241 12.42 18.78 27.23
N ARG A 242 11.11 18.64 27.02
CA ARG A 242 10.04 19.26 27.84
C ARG A 242 8.91 18.30 28.23
N ARG A 243 9.07 16.99 28.06
CA ARG A 243 8.05 15.96 28.37
C ARG A 243 7.38 16.15 29.74
N ALA A 244 8.18 16.27 30.80
CA ALA A 244 7.65 16.36 32.16
C ALA A 244 6.79 17.62 32.38
N GLU A 245 7.19 18.74 31.78
CA GLU A 245 6.43 20.00 31.84
C GLU A 245 5.12 19.90 31.06
N LEU A 246 5.15 19.26 29.88
CA LEU A 246 3.95 19.01 29.07
C LEU A 246 2.97 18.05 29.76
N GLU A 247 3.47 16.99 30.38
CA GLU A 247 2.64 16.05 31.15
C GLU A 247 2.00 16.74 32.37
N ALA A 248 2.78 17.58 33.08
CA ALA A 248 2.27 18.37 34.20
C ALA A 248 1.22 19.39 33.76
N GLU A 249 1.45 20.10 32.66
CA GLU A 249 0.53 21.10 32.14
C GLU A 249 -0.77 20.45 31.63
N ARG A 250 -0.66 19.33 30.93
CA ARG A 250 -1.84 18.53 30.53
C ARG A 250 -2.63 18.07 31.75
N ALA A 251 -1.98 17.61 32.81
CA ALA A 251 -2.65 17.20 34.05
C ALA A 251 -3.31 18.38 34.80
N ARG A 252 -2.75 19.58 34.69
CA ARG A 252 -3.34 20.82 35.23
C ARG A 252 -4.62 21.21 34.48
N LEU A 253 -4.61 21.07 33.16
CA LEU A 253 -5.69 21.50 32.27
C LEU A 253 -6.87 20.52 32.24
N PHE A 254 -6.61 19.22 32.36
CA PHE A 254 -7.63 18.18 32.15
C PHE A 254 -7.85 17.30 33.39
N PRO A 255 -9.11 17.04 33.80
CA PRO A 255 -9.39 16.16 34.93
C PRO A 255 -8.98 14.71 34.60
N ALA A 256 -8.68 13.91 35.64
CA ALA A 256 -8.25 12.52 35.47
C ALA A 256 -9.22 11.67 34.62
N SER A 257 -10.53 11.97 34.66
CA SER A 257 -11.53 11.31 33.82
C SER A 257 -11.37 11.59 32.32
N ALA A 258 -10.87 12.78 31.94
CA ALA A 258 -10.54 13.12 30.56
C ALA A 258 -9.17 12.56 30.12
N LEU A 259 -8.30 12.22 31.09
CA LEU A 259 -6.98 11.63 30.87
C LEU A 259 -6.99 10.10 30.86
N LEU A 260 -8.10 9.46 31.24
CA LEU A 260 -8.35 8.05 30.97
C LEU A 260 -8.44 7.87 29.45
N GLY A 261 -7.27 7.75 28.82
CA GLY A 261 -7.15 7.56 27.40
C GLY A 261 -7.98 6.35 26.96
N ARG A 262 -8.48 6.40 25.72
CA ARG A 262 -8.89 5.15 25.09
C ARG A 262 -7.70 4.19 25.18
N ALA A 263 -7.96 2.97 25.64
CA ALA A 263 -6.97 1.90 25.50
C ALA A 263 -6.48 1.92 24.04
N PRO A 264 -5.17 1.73 23.79
CA PRO A 264 -4.66 1.70 22.43
C PRO A 264 -5.53 0.76 21.61
N GLU A 265 -5.92 1.20 20.41
CA GLU A 265 -6.72 0.35 19.54
C GLU A 265 -5.98 -0.97 19.33
N PRO A 266 -6.67 -2.11 19.46
CA PRO A 266 -6.02 -3.40 19.26
C PRO A 266 -5.40 -3.42 17.86
N THR A 267 -4.21 -3.97 17.76
CA THR A 267 -3.60 -4.22 16.44
C THR A 267 -4.56 -5.04 15.57
N PRO A 268 -4.51 -4.95 14.23
CA PRO A 268 -5.33 -5.78 13.35
C PRO A 268 -5.22 -7.27 13.69
N ALA A 269 -4.02 -7.74 14.06
CA ALA A 269 -3.79 -9.12 14.50
C ALA A 269 -4.52 -9.46 15.81
N GLU A 270 -4.51 -8.57 16.81
CA GLU A 270 -5.26 -8.78 18.06
C GLU A 270 -6.77 -8.74 17.84
N ALA A 271 -7.25 -7.81 17.02
CA ALA A 271 -8.66 -7.71 16.66
C ALA A 271 -9.16 -8.99 15.97
N LEU A 272 -8.44 -9.44 14.94
CA LEU A 272 -8.77 -10.67 14.22
C LEU A 272 -8.67 -11.91 15.13
N ARG A 273 -7.67 -11.99 16.01
CA ARG A 273 -7.55 -13.08 16.99
C ARG A 273 -8.75 -13.12 17.93
N ARG A 274 -9.21 -11.97 18.43
CA ARG A 274 -10.40 -11.88 19.28
C ARG A 274 -11.66 -12.32 18.54
N GLU A 275 -11.81 -11.91 17.28
CA GLU A 275 -12.92 -12.33 16.41
C GLU A 275 -12.93 -13.85 16.18
N LEU A 276 -11.77 -14.42 15.81
CA LEU A 276 -11.62 -15.85 15.52
C LEU A 276 -11.76 -16.74 16.76
N LEU A 277 -11.49 -16.24 17.96
CA LEU A 277 -11.65 -17.00 19.22
C LEU A 277 -12.96 -16.69 19.96
N GLY A 278 -13.67 -15.62 19.59
CA GLY A 278 -14.91 -15.20 20.26
C GLY A 278 -14.75 -14.90 21.76
N GLY A 279 -13.55 -14.53 22.22
CA GLY A 279 -13.24 -14.33 23.65
C GLY A 279 -13.21 -15.62 24.48
N GLN A 280 -13.28 -16.80 23.85
CA GLN A 280 -13.29 -18.09 24.53
C GLN A 280 -11.88 -18.56 24.92
N ALA A 281 -11.81 -19.48 25.89
CA ALA A 281 -10.55 -20.15 26.24
C ALA A 281 -9.97 -20.91 25.04
N ARG A 282 -8.64 -20.97 24.93
CA ARG A 282 -7.93 -21.65 23.82
C ARG A 282 -7.90 -23.18 23.97
N SER A 283 -9.08 -23.79 24.07
CA SER A 283 -9.27 -25.25 24.08
C SER A 283 -9.01 -25.85 22.68
N ALA A 284 -8.79 -27.17 22.59
CA ALA A 284 -8.55 -27.84 21.30
C ALA A 284 -9.68 -27.62 20.29
N ASN A 285 -10.94 -27.60 20.74
CA ASN A 285 -12.09 -27.37 19.85
C ASN A 285 -12.14 -25.91 19.36
N ASN A 286 -11.90 -24.95 20.25
CA ASN A 286 -11.96 -23.53 19.90
C ASN A 286 -10.80 -23.15 18.96
N VAL A 287 -9.60 -23.70 19.20
CA VAL A 287 -8.45 -23.52 18.30
C VAL A 287 -8.73 -24.14 16.94
N ARG A 288 -9.35 -25.32 16.88
CA ARG A 288 -9.73 -25.98 15.62
C ARG A 288 -10.73 -25.13 14.82
N GLU A 289 -11.75 -24.59 15.48
CA GLU A 289 -12.73 -23.71 14.83
C GLU A 289 -12.11 -22.39 14.36
N ALA A 290 -11.24 -21.78 15.18
CA ALA A 290 -10.51 -20.56 14.82
C ALA A 290 -9.60 -20.79 13.60
N LEU A 291 -8.85 -21.91 13.57
CA LEU A 291 -8.01 -22.29 12.44
C LEU A 291 -8.83 -22.55 11.18
N SER A 292 -10.02 -23.17 11.31
CA SER A 292 -10.91 -23.39 10.16
C SER A 292 -11.39 -22.06 9.57
N ARG A 293 -11.87 -21.13 10.41
CA ARG A 293 -12.30 -19.79 9.97
C ARG A 293 -11.15 -19.00 9.35
N TYR A 294 -9.96 -19.09 9.94
CA TYR A 294 -8.77 -18.46 9.41
C TYR A 294 -8.33 -19.06 8.06
N ALA A 295 -8.39 -20.39 7.91
CA ALA A 295 -8.11 -21.06 6.65
C ALA A 295 -9.06 -20.60 5.53
N ASP A 296 -10.33 -20.38 5.84
CA ASP A 296 -11.28 -19.83 4.87
C ASP A 296 -10.97 -18.39 4.46
N LEU A 297 -10.53 -17.54 5.40
CA LEU A 297 -10.04 -16.19 5.08
C LEU A 297 -8.83 -16.25 4.15
N VAL A 298 -7.83 -17.08 4.50
CA VAL A 298 -6.61 -17.27 3.70
C VAL A 298 -6.94 -17.75 2.28
N ARG A 299 -7.86 -18.72 2.13
CA ARG A 299 -8.28 -19.23 0.82
C ARG A 299 -8.99 -18.17 -0.02
N ARG A 300 -9.87 -17.36 0.58
CA ARG A 300 -10.54 -16.24 -0.12
C ARG A 300 -9.56 -15.19 -0.64
N SER A 301 -8.43 -15.03 0.03
CA SER A 301 -7.34 -14.13 -0.37
C SER A 301 -6.31 -14.76 -1.33
N GLY A 302 -6.56 -15.98 -1.81
CA GLY A 302 -5.68 -16.67 -2.75
C GLY A 302 -4.43 -17.30 -2.13
N GLY A 303 -4.41 -17.47 -0.80
CA GLY A 303 -3.40 -18.25 -0.07
C GLY A 303 -3.86 -19.69 0.23
N TRP A 304 -3.03 -20.44 0.95
CA TRP A 304 -3.33 -21.79 1.40
C TRP A 304 -3.00 -21.99 2.88
N LEU A 305 -3.94 -22.59 3.61
CA LEU A 305 -3.73 -23.10 4.96
C LEU A 305 -4.52 -24.41 5.11
N ASP A 306 -3.82 -25.44 5.54
CA ASP A 306 -4.41 -26.70 5.99
C ASP A 306 -3.73 -27.08 7.31
N ALA A 307 -4.48 -27.07 8.41
CA ALA A 307 -3.97 -27.26 9.76
C ALA A 307 -4.93 -28.10 10.61
N GLY A 308 -4.39 -29.17 11.20
CA GLY A 308 -5.07 -30.04 12.14
C GLY A 308 -4.69 -29.75 13.59
N VAL A 309 -5.59 -30.09 14.52
CA VAL A 309 -5.36 -29.97 15.96
C VAL A 309 -5.53 -31.32 16.64
N LYS A 310 -4.46 -31.80 17.28
CA LYS A 310 -4.40 -33.00 18.12
C LYS A 310 -4.21 -32.63 19.59
N GLN A 311 -4.71 -33.45 20.50
CA GLN A 311 -4.50 -33.27 21.94
C GLN A 311 -4.13 -34.62 22.56
N GLU A 312 -2.94 -34.69 23.15
CA GLU A 312 -2.40 -35.88 23.81
C GLU A 312 -1.77 -35.49 25.15
N ASN A 313 -2.08 -36.21 26.22
CA ASN A 313 -1.53 -35.96 27.57
C ASN A 313 -1.63 -34.50 28.05
N GLY A 314 -2.71 -33.79 27.68
CA GLY A 314 -2.91 -32.39 28.02
C GLY A 314 -2.14 -31.38 27.15
N ARG A 315 -1.26 -31.83 26.25
CA ARG A 315 -0.53 -30.96 25.31
C ARG A 315 -1.27 -30.90 23.97
N LEU A 316 -1.50 -29.68 23.49
CA LEU A 316 -2.10 -29.41 22.19
C LEU A 316 -0.99 -29.37 21.12
N THR A 317 -1.19 -30.10 20.03
CA THR A 317 -0.32 -30.08 18.85
C THR A 317 -1.10 -29.57 17.64
N VAL A 318 -0.60 -28.52 16.98
CA VAL A 318 -1.11 -28.02 15.70
C VAL A 318 -0.13 -28.40 14.61
N GLU A 319 -0.56 -29.12 13.60
CA GLU A 319 0.29 -29.58 12.49
C GLU A 319 -0.37 -29.30 11.15
N GLY A 320 0.42 -29.05 10.10
CA GLY A 320 -0.12 -28.75 8.79
C GLY A 320 0.83 -28.00 7.86
N VAL A 321 0.27 -27.48 6.77
CA VAL A 321 1.01 -26.77 5.72
C VAL A 321 0.35 -25.44 5.39
N CYS A 322 1.16 -24.45 5.00
CA CYS A 322 0.67 -23.16 4.54
C CYS A 322 1.47 -22.61 3.36
N SER A 323 0.88 -21.67 2.62
CA SER A 323 1.55 -21.03 1.48
C SER A 323 2.58 -19.97 1.88
N HIS A 324 2.62 -19.53 3.14
CA HIS A 324 3.50 -18.43 3.57
C HIS A 324 3.81 -18.44 5.08
N ALA A 325 5.01 -17.97 5.46
CA ALA A 325 5.46 -17.92 6.86
C ALA A 325 4.60 -17.03 7.76
N ARG A 326 4.14 -15.87 7.27
CA ARG A 326 3.22 -14.98 8.02
C ARG A 326 1.88 -15.66 8.35
N ILE A 327 1.37 -16.52 7.47
CA ILE A 327 0.16 -17.35 7.74
C ILE A 327 0.44 -18.32 8.88
N ALA A 328 1.60 -19.01 8.85
CA ALA A 328 2.00 -19.90 9.95
C ALA A 328 2.19 -19.14 11.27
N GLY A 329 2.79 -17.93 11.22
CA GLY A 329 3.00 -17.07 12.38
C GLY A 329 1.69 -16.67 13.06
N PHE A 330 0.71 -16.21 12.27
CA PHE A 330 -0.59 -15.86 12.82
C PHE A 330 -1.35 -17.10 13.34
N ALA A 331 -1.34 -18.20 12.59
CA ALA A 331 -1.98 -19.45 13.02
C ALA A 331 -1.40 -19.99 14.34
N ARG A 332 -0.07 -19.89 14.55
CA ARG A 332 0.59 -20.19 15.85
C ARG A 332 0.00 -19.35 16.98
N SER A 333 -0.30 -18.09 16.71
CA SER A 333 -0.83 -17.15 17.71
C SER A 333 -2.25 -17.47 18.20
N LEU A 334 -3.00 -18.31 17.45
CA LEU A 334 -4.32 -18.80 17.85
C LEU A 334 -4.23 -19.91 18.91
N ALA A 335 -3.11 -20.63 18.98
CA ALA A 335 -2.89 -21.70 19.96
C ALA A 335 -2.56 -21.15 21.36
N PRO A 336 -2.81 -21.91 22.44
CA PRO A 336 -2.37 -21.53 23.79
C PRO A 336 -0.85 -21.57 23.92
N GLU A 337 -0.33 -20.82 24.88
CA GLU A 337 1.09 -20.85 25.23
C GLU A 337 1.50 -22.28 25.66
N GLY A 338 2.64 -22.76 25.16
CA GLY A 338 3.11 -24.14 25.38
C GLY A 338 2.54 -25.21 24.42
N ALA A 339 1.66 -24.86 23.48
CA ALA A 339 1.27 -25.75 22.40
C ALA A 339 2.43 -26.03 21.43
N ASP A 340 2.53 -27.26 20.92
CA ASP A 340 3.50 -27.63 19.89
C ASP A 340 2.91 -27.32 18.51
N VAL A 341 3.42 -26.27 17.85
CA VAL A 341 2.91 -25.85 16.54
C VAL A 341 3.95 -26.10 15.44
N ARG A 342 3.58 -26.96 14.49
CA ARG A 342 4.40 -27.45 13.38
C ARG A 342 3.68 -27.19 12.05
N LEU A 343 3.72 -25.94 11.62
CA LEU A 343 3.23 -25.54 10.31
C LEU A 343 4.41 -25.37 9.36
N GLU A 344 4.44 -26.17 8.31
CA GLU A 344 5.47 -26.13 7.26
C GLU A 344 5.05 -25.17 6.14
N VAL A 345 5.99 -24.33 5.68
CA VAL A 345 5.76 -23.42 4.56
C VAL A 345 6.06 -24.15 3.26
N LEU A 346 5.11 -24.15 2.33
CA LEU A 346 5.28 -24.77 1.02
C LEU A 346 6.45 -24.12 0.25
N PRO A 347 7.27 -24.91 -0.46
CA PRO A 347 8.36 -24.37 -1.26
C PRO A 347 7.87 -23.48 -2.41
N PRO A 348 8.75 -22.66 -3.01
CA PRO A 348 8.48 -21.97 -4.26
C PRO A 348 7.96 -22.94 -5.33
N GLY A 349 6.98 -22.48 -6.09
CA GLY A 349 6.26 -23.32 -7.03
C GLY A 349 7.10 -23.63 -8.26
N ARG A 350 7.25 -24.91 -8.58
CA ARG A 350 7.84 -25.38 -9.84
C ARG A 350 6.85 -25.17 -10.98
N PRO A 351 7.22 -24.51 -12.10
CA PRO A 351 6.32 -24.39 -13.23
C PRO A 351 6.09 -25.76 -13.89
N VAL A 352 4.83 -26.10 -14.12
CA VAL A 352 4.39 -27.21 -14.96
C VAL A 352 3.30 -26.72 -15.91
N VAL A 353 3.07 -27.43 -17.00
CA VAL A 353 2.16 -27.00 -18.07
C VAL A 353 1.05 -28.02 -18.25
N GLY A 354 -0.17 -27.55 -18.52
CA GLY A 354 -1.29 -28.43 -18.85
C GLY A 354 -0.96 -29.30 -20.07
N ALA A 355 -1.04 -30.61 -19.90
CA ALA A 355 -0.70 -31.61 -20.92
C ALA A 355 -1.93 -32.32 -21.51
N ILE A 356 -3.12 -31.96 -21.04
CA ILE A 356 -4.40 -32.45 -21.55
C ILE A 356 -5.29 -31.25 -21.89
N PRO A 357 -6.34 -31.44 -22.70
CA PRO A 357 -7.24 -30.33 -23.09
C PRO A 357 -7.73 -29.52 -21.88
N MET A 358 -8.18 -30.21 -20.83
CA MET A 358 -8.73 -29.58 -19.63
C MET A 358 -8.51 -30.47 -18.42
N ALA A 359 -7.79 -29.98 -17.43
CA ALA A 359 -7.52 -30.65 -16.17
C ALA A 359 -8.33 -29.99 -15.04
N SER A 360 -9.13 -30.78 -14.32
CA SER A 360 -9.83 -30.28 -13.12
C SER A 360 -8.87 -30.07 -11.95
N VAL A 361 -9.10 -29.00 -11.20
CA VAL A 361 -8.45 -28.70 -9.92
C VAL A 361 -9.47 -28.90 -8.81
N TRP A 362 -9.15 -29.75 -7.85
CA TRP A 362 -10.03 -30.24 -6.80
C TRP A 362 -9.72 -29.59 -5.44
N ARG A 363 -10.71 -29.53 -4.56
CA ARG A 363 -10.53 -29.01 -3.20
C ARG A 363 -9.61 -29.87 -2.33
N GLU A 364 -9.67 -31.19 -2.49
CA GLU A 364 -8.88 -32.19 -1.76
C GLU A 364 -8.15 -33.09 -2.78
N PRO A 365 -7.11 -33.85 -2.39
CA PRO A 365 -6.42 -34.78 -3.28
C PRO A 365 -7.26 -36.05 -3.55
N ALA A 366 -8.51 -35.85 -3.95
CA ALA A 366 -9.49 -36.89 -4.22
C ALA A 366 -10.42 -36.46 -5.37
N LEU A 367 -10.81 -37.43 -6.20
CA LEU A 367 -11.82 -37.19 -7.22
C LEU A 367 -13.16 -36.85 -6.56
N ALA A 368 -13.94 -35.97 -7.18
CA ALA A 368 -15.25 -35.54 -6.71
C ALA A 368 -15.29 -34.76 -5.38
N SER A 369 -14.14 -34.28 -4.87
CA SER A 369 -14.09 -33.43 -3.65
C SER A 369 -14.64 -32.00 -3.85
N GLY A 370 -15.36 -31.74 -4.93
CA GLY A 370 -15.71 -30.40 -5.41
C GLY A 370 -14.58 -29.78 -6.23
N GLN A 371 -14.87 -29.49 -7.51
CA GLN A 371 -13.95 -28.78 -8.39
C GLN A 371 -13.90 -27.30 -7.97
N VAL A 372 -12.69 -26.75 -7.87
CA VAL A 372 -12.45 -25.34 -7.52
C VAL A 372 -11.92 -24.53 -8.71
N ASP A 373 -11.24 -25.17 -9.67
CA ASP A 373 -10.71 -24.51 -10.86
C ASP A 373 -10.40 -25.52 -11.99
N GLN A 374 -9.84 -25.04 -13.10
CA GLN A 374 -9.34 -25.87 -14.21
C GLN A 374 -8.00 -25.35 -14.75
N ALA A 375 -7.17 -26.21 -15.31
CA ALA A 375 -6.00 -25.83 -16.10
C ALA A 375 -6.18 -26.30 -17.55
N LEU A 376 -5.98 -25.43 -18.52
CA LEU A 376 -6.11 -25.74 -19.94
C LEU A 376 -4.80 -26.26 -20.53
N LEU A 377 -4.90 -26.87 -21.71
CA LEU A 377 -3.73 -27.28 -22.49
C LEU A 377 -2.76 -26.12 -22.70
N GLY A 378 -1.52 -26.29 -22.29
CA GLY A 378 -0.47 -25.29 -22.36
C GLY A 378 -0.55 -24.15 -21.35
N GLU A 379 -1.54 -24.14 -20.46
CA GLU A 379 -1.59 -23.18 -19.36
C GLU A 379 -0.48 -23.49 -18.35
N SER A 380 0.26 -22.47 -17.95
CA SER A 380 1.28 -22.60 -16.90
C SER A 380 0.60 -22.66 -15.53
N VAL A 381 0.95 -23.66 -14.72
CA VAL A 381 0.54 -23.80 -13.32
C VAL A 381 1.76 -24.04 -12.44
N TRP A 382 1.69 -23.67 -11.17
CA TRP A 382 2.83 -23.78 -10.25
C TRP A 382 2.59 -24.91 -9.26
N ALA A 383 3.35 -26.00 -9.38
CA ALA A 383 3.33 -27.11 -8.44
C ALA A 383 4.05 -26.72 -7.13
N ARG A 384 3.31 -26.77 -6.02
CA ARG A 384 3.75 -26.34 -4.68
C ARG A 384 3.99 -27.51 -3.72
N GLY A 385 3.48 -28.69 -4.04
CA GLY A 385 3.61 -29.91 -3.22
C GLY A 385 2.97 -31.11 -3.90
N ALA A 386 2.89 -32.23 -3.18
CA ALA A 386 2.25 -33.46 -3.65
C ALA A 386 1.52 -34.17 -2.51
N SER A 387 0.53 -34.99 -2.87
CA SER A 387 -0.15 -35.89 -1.93
C SER A 387 0.82 -36.99 -1.47
N ALA A 388 0.51 -37.65 -0.35
CA ALA A 388 1.38 -38.70 0.20
C ALA A 388 1.64 -39.86 -0.77
N ASP A 389 0.67 -40.18 -1.62
CA ASP A 389 0.76 -41.19 -2.68
C ASP A 389 1.36 -40.67 -4.00
N GLY A 390 1.62 -39.36 -4.10
CA GLY A 390 2.19 -38.70 -5.27
C GLY A 390 1.23 -38.53 -6.46
N VAL A 391 -0.02 -38.98 -6.37
CA VAL A 391 -1.00 -38.95 -7.47
C VAL A 391 -1.45 -37.53 -7.79
N PHE A 392 -1.61 -36.69 -6.76
CA PHE A 392 -2.01 -35.30 -6.90
C PHE A 392 -0.85 -34.36 -6.60
N LEU A 393 -0.83 -33.25 -7.34
CA LEU A 393 -0.01 -32.09 -7.07
C LEU A 393 -0.89 -31.02 -6.42
N LEU A 394 -0.41 -30.44 -5.32
CA LEU A 394 -0.96 -29.18 -4.86
C LEU A 394 -0.43 -28.10 -5.82
N VAL A 395 -1.32 -27.42 -6.52
CA VAL A 395 -0.98 -26.42 -7.53
C VAL A 395 -1.58 -25.07 -7.18
N GLN A 396 -0.94 -24.02 -7.68
CA GLN A 396 -1.55 -22.71 -7.88
C GLN A 396 -1.79 -22.53 -9.38
N THR A 397 -3.03 -22.27 -9.79
CA THR A 397 -3.38 -22.07 -11.21
C THR A 397 -2.90 -20.72 -11.73
N ALA A 398 -2.93 -20.52 -13.05
CA ALA A 398 -2.71 -19.20 -13.64
C ALA A 398 -3.74 -18.17 -13.22
N ARG A 399 -4.86 -18.55 -12.58
CA ARG A 399 -5.83 -17.62 -11.98
C ARG A 399 -5.58 -17.36 -10.49
N GLY A 400 -4.52 -17.93 -9.93
CA GLY A 400 -4.16 -17.77 -8.53
C GLY A 400 -4.85 -18.72 -7.57
N THR A 401 -5.75 -19.58 -8.05
CA THR A 401 -6.47 -20.56 -7.23
C THR A 401 -5.53 -21.67 -6.77
N PHE A 402 -5.57 -21.98 -5.47
CA PHE A 402 -4.94 -23.19 -4.94
C PHE A 402 -5.89 -24.38 -4.99
N GLY A 403 -5.35 -25.56 -5.30
CA GLY A 403 -6.07 -26.82 -5.20
C GLY A 403 -5.25 -27.99 -5.73
N TRP A 404 -5.89 -29.15 -5.83
CA TRP A 404 -5.25 -30.41 -6.16
C TRP A 404 -5.52 -30.81 -7.61
N LEU A 405 -4.45 -30.98 -8.39
CA LEU A 405 -4.51 -31.39 -9.77
C LEU A 405 -3.79 -32.74 -9.94
N ARG A 406 -4.29 -33.62 -10.80
CA ARG A 406 -3.64 -34.91 -11.02
C ARG A 406 -2.28 -34.73 -11.72
N ARG A 407 -1.24 -35.40 -11.20
CA ARG A 407 0.12 -35.29 -11.73
C ARG A 407 0.24 -35.65 -13.21
N ASP A 408 -0.55 -36.60 -13.70
CA ASP A 408 -0.53 -37.07 -15.09
C ASP A 408 -1.21 -36.11 -16.09
N ALA A 409 -1.89 -35.07 -15.60
CA ALA A 409 -2.53 -34.05 -16.43
C ALA A 409 -1.60 -32.87 -16.78
N VAL A 410 -0.38 -32.85 -16.22
CA VAL A 410 0.61 -31.79 -16.41
C VAL A 410 2.00 -32.38 -16.64
N GLU A 411 2.89 -31.56 -17.17
CA GLU A 411 4.28 -31.94 -17.40
C GLU A 411 5.24 -30.77 -17.16
N GLU A 412 6.54 -31.06 -17.10
CA GLU A 412 7.55 -30.00 -17.03
C GLU A 412 7.76 -29.38 -18.41
N PRO A 413 7.82 -28.03 -18.51
CA PRO A 413 8.10 -27.36 -19.76
C PRO A 413 9.53 -27.67 -20.22
N ASP A 414 9.73 -27.86 -21.53
CA ASP A 414 11.04 -28.06 -22.14
C ASP A 414 11.59 -26.78 -22.80
N ASP A 415 12.82 -26.84 -23.29
CA ASP A 415 13.51 -25.68 -23.89
C ASP A 415 12.72 -25.05 -25.03
N ARG A 416 12.02 -25.87 -25.84
CA ARG A 416 11.16 -25.40 -26.93
C ARG A 416 9.99 -24.58 -26.39
N TRP A 417 9.43 -24.99 -25.26
CA TRP A 417 8.33 -24.29 -24.60
C TRP A 417 8.77 -22.97 -23.96
N THR A 418 9.93 -22.96 -23.31
CA THR A 418 10.45 -21.80 -22.57
C THR A 418 11.08 -20.74 -23.47
N ALA A 419 11.69 -21.14 -24.60
CA ALA A 419 12.37 -20.23 -25.52
C ALA A 419 11.42 -19.49 -26.49
N ALA A 420 10.13 -19.82 -26.48
CA ALA A 420 9.16 -19.24 -27.40
C ALA A 420 8.90 -17.75 -27.12
N SER A 421 9.31 -16.88 -28.04
CA SER A 421 9.12 -15.43 -27.95
C SER A 421 7.72 -14.96 -28.36
N ARG A 422 6.96 -15.79 -29.08
CA ARG A 422 5.59 -15.49 -29.54
C ARG A 422 4.65 -16.60 -29.11
N ARG A 423 3.48 -16.22 -28.60
CA ARG A 423 2.39 -17.11 -28.20
C ARG A 423 1.10 -16.70 -28.88
N VAL A 424 0.23 -17.66 -29.09
CA VAL A 424 -1.13 -17.44 -29.57
C VAL A 424 -2.14 -18.02 -28.60
N ARG A 425 -3.29 -17.36 -28.49
CA ARG A 425 -4.45 -17.83 -27.73
C ARG A 425 -5.50 -18.36 -28.69
N PHE A 426 -6.05 -19.53 -28.39
CA PHE A 426 -7.16 -20.10 -29.15
C PHE A 426 -8.45 -19.36 -28.81
N VAL A 427 -9.14 -18.83 -29.83
CA VAL A 427 -10.39 -18.07 -29.64
C VAL A 427 -11.63 -18.95 -29.72
N GLN A 428 -11.46 -20.20 -30.15
CA GLN A 428 -12.49 -21.21 -30.26
C GLN A 428 -11.87 -22.60 -30.05
N ASP A 429 -12.71 -23.60 -29.78
CA ASP A 429 -12.28 -24.99 -29.76
C ASP A 429 -11.81 -25.41 -31.16
N VAL A 430 -10.65 -26.06 -31.23
CA VAL A 430 -10.09 -26.61 -32.48
C VAL A 430 -9.85 -28.09 -32.29
N LEU A 431 -10.44 -28.89 -33.16
CA LEU A 431 -10.15 -30.32 -33.23
C LEU A 431 -8.89 -30.50 -34.08
N VAL A 432 -7.88 -31.13 -33.51
CA VAL A 432 -6.65 -31.54 -34.19
C VAL A 432 -6.54 -33.05 -34.05
N ASP A 433 -6.72 -33.76 -35.16
CA ASP A 433 -6.79 -35.21 -35.19
C ASP A 433 -7.84 -35.79 -34.22
N ASP A 434 -7.40 -36.48 -33.17
CA ASP A 434 -8.19 -37.17 -32.17
C ASP A 434 -8.34 -36.40 -30.85
N PHE A 435 -7.76 -35.20 -30.74
CA PHE A 435 -7.86 -34.38 -29.54
C PHE A 435 -8.26 -32.92 -29.81
N ARG A 436 -8.80 -32.29 -28.78
CA ARG A 436 -9.26 -30.91 -28.81
C ARG A 436 -8.26 -29.98 -28.17
N ILE A 437 -7.93 -28.88 -28.86
CA ILE A 437 -7.34 -27.70 -28.26
C ILE A 437 -8.50 -26.77 -27.87
N PRO A 438 -8.75 -26.51 -26.57
CA PRO A 438 -9.90 -25.72 -26.16
C PRO A 438 -9.67 -24.22 -26.43
N ALA A 439 -10.76 -23.48 -26.57
CA ALA A 439 -10.75 -22.03 -26.46
C ALA A 439 -10.07 -21.60 -25.14
N GLY A 440 -9.21 -20.58 -25.23
CA GLY A 440 -8.42 -20.08 -24.10
C GLY A 440 -7.05 -20.76 -23.94
N ALA A 441 -6.78 -21.88 -24.61
CA ALA A 441 -5.43 -22.47 -24.62
C ALA A 441 -4.40 -21.48 -25.17
N GLU A 442 -3.23 -21.42 -24.54
CA GLU A 442 -2.13 -20.55 -24.95
C GLU A 442 -0.89 -21.36 -25.30
N LEU A 443 -0.54 -21.37 -26.59
CA LEU A 443 0.53 -22.21 -27.12
C LEU A 443 1.61 -21.36 -27.80
N PRO A 444 2.89 -21.77 -27.72
CA PRO A 444 3.97 -21.18 -28.52
C PRO A 444 3.65 -21.17 -30.01
N LEU A 445 3.84 -20.02 -30.66
CA LEU A 445 3.73 -19.89 -32.11
C LEU A 445 5.10 -20.15 -32.75
N LEU A 446 5.16 -21.13 -33.65
CA LEU A 446 6.39 -21.54 -34.33
C LEU A 446 6.53 -20.84 -35.68
N ARG A 447 5.44 -20.81 -36.45
CA ARG A 447 5.32 -20.11 -37.73
C ARG A 447 3.85 -19.85 -38.04
N GLU A 448 3.57 -18.87 -38.88
CA GLU A 448 2.21 -18.58 -39.38
C GLU A 448 2.29 -18.07 -40.82
N ASP A 449 1.22 -18.27 -41.56
CA ASP A 449 0.93 -17.61 -42.83
C ASP A 449 -0.51 -17.08 -42.82
N ALA A 450 -1.03 -16.67 -43.98
CA ALA A 450 -2.37 -16.12 -44.10
C ALA A 450 -3.49 -17.11 -43.75
N SER A 451 -3.24 -18.40 -43.86
CA SER A 451 -4.23 -19.48 -43.72
C SER A 451 -4.01 -20.37 -42.50
N GLU A 452 -2.77 -20.56 -42.07
CA GLU A 452 -2.41 -21.48 -40.99
C GLU A 452 -1.51 -20.84 -39.94
N ALA A 453 -1.65 -21.30 -38.70
CA ALA A 453 -0.71 -21.08 -37.62
C ALA A 453 -0.20 -22.44 -37.13
N VAL A 454 1.11 -22.57 -36.98
CA VAL A 454 1.73 -23.79 -36.43
C VAL A 454 2.19 -23.52 -35.01
N VAL A 455 1.61 -24.28 -34.08
CA VAL A 455 1.83 -24.12 -32.64
C VAL A 455 2.60 -25.29 -32.07
N ALA A 456 3.42 -25.05 -31.03
CA ALA A 456 4.09 -26.13 -30.30
C ALA A 456 3.12 -26.79 -29.31
N LEU A 457 3.22 -28.11 -29.19
CA LEU A 457 2.46 -28.90 -28.23
C LEU A 457 3.35 -29.35 -27.05
N PRO A 458 2.75 -29.55 -25.86
CA PRO A 458 3.42 -30.18 -24.73
C PRO A 458 4.07 -31.53 -25.11
N ARG A 459 5.16 -31.91 -24.45
CA ARG A 459 5.95 -33.14 -24.60
C ARG A 459 5.16 -34.44 -24.51
N GLY A 460 4.04 -34.49 -23.81
CA GLY A 460 3.14 -35.64 -23.75
C GLY A 460 2.15 -35.69 -24.90
N VAL A 461 1.95 -34.57 -25.61
CA VAL A 461 0.90 -34.40 -26.62
C VAL A 461 1.50 -34.53 -28.02
N ARG A 462 0.83 -35.30 -28.89
CA ARG A 462 1.25 -35.53 -30.27
C ARG A 462 0.07 -35.30 -31.20
N ALA A 463 0.31 -34.56 -32.26
CA ALA A 463 -0.60 -34.43 -33.41
C ALA A 463 -0.07 -35.28 -34.58
N THR A 464 -0.65 -35.09 -35.76
CA THR A 464 -0.43 -35.85 -36.99
C THR A 464 1.04 -36.20 -37.22
N ALA A 465 1.29 -37.44 -37.64
CA ALA A 465 2.63 -37.99 -37.86
C ALA A 465 3.53 -37.99 -36.60
N PHE A 466 2.94 -38.09 -35.41
CA PHE A 466 3.65 -38.10 -34.11
C PHE A 466 4.51 -36.85 -33.89
N ARG A 467 4.05 -35.70 -34.39
CA ARG A 467 4.75 -34.43 -34.22
C ARG A 467 4.31 -33.70 -32.95
N ARG A 468 5.23 -32.90 -32.40
CA ARG A 468 5.01 -32.02 -31.24
C ARG A 468 4.56 -30.62 -31.63
N GLU A 469 3.82 -30.53 -32.72
CA GLU A 469 3.31 -29.29 -33.28
C GLU A 469 2.00 -29.58 -33.99
N ALA A 470 1.09 -28.62 -33.96
CA ALA A 470 -0.18 -28.70 -34.66
C ALA A 470 -0.29 -27.53 -35.64
N ALA A 471 -0.66 -27.82 -36.88
CA ALA A 471 -1.14 -26.80 -37.81
C ALA A 471 -2.63 -26.58 -37.52
N VAL A 472 -3.01 -25.34 -37.28
CA VAL A 472 -4.38 -24.93 -36.99
C VAL A 472 -4.78 -23.78 -37.90
N PRO A 473 -6.08 -23.63 -38.24
CA PRO A 473 -6.52 -22.50 -39.04
C PRO A 473 -6.10 -21.18 -38.41
N ARG A 474 -5.51 -20.25 -39.17
CA ARG A 474 -5.01 -18.98 -38.65
C ARG A 474 -6.11 -18.16 -37.96
N ALA A 475 -7.36 -18.29 -38.43
CA ALA A 475 -8.53 -17.65 -37.85
C ALA A 475 -8.95 -18.20 -36.48
N SER A 476 -8.51 -19.40 -36.11
CA SER A 476 -8.81 -20.02 -34.81
C SER A 476 -7.95 -19.52 -33.65
N VAL A 477 -6.92 -18.73 -33.98
CA VAL A 477 -5.96 -18.20 -33.02
C VAL A 477 -5.84 -16.69 -33.12
N ALA A 478 -5.79 -16.03 -31.98
CA ALA A 478 -5.39 -14.63 -31.86
C ALA A 478 -3.96 -14.56 -31.31
N PRO A 479 -3.21 -13.48 -31.58
CA PRO A 479 -2.04 -13.16 -30.78
C PRO A 479 -2.42 -13.26 -29.30
N ALA A 480 -1.64 -14.02 -28.51
CA ALA A 480 -1.79 -13.96 -27.05
C ALA A 480 -1.67 -12.49 -26.64
N PRO A 481 -2.44 -12.02 -25.64
CA PRO A 481 -2.59 -10.62 -25.28
C PRO A 481 -1.29 -9.84 -25.47
N SER A 482 -1.30 -9.06 -26.55
CA SER A 482 -0.11 -8.54 -27.21
C SER A 482 0.17 -7.11 -26.78
N GLU A 483 1.20 -6.51 -27.36
CA GLU A 483 1.73 -5.14 -27.16
C GLU A 483 0.76 -4.05 -26.67
N GLY A 484 -0.53 -4.09 -27.03
CA GLY A 484 -1.56 -3.21 -26.47
C GLY A 484 -1.74 -3.34 -24.95
N LEU A 485 -1.74 -4.55 -24.41
CA LEU A 485 -1.90 -4.80 -22.97
C LEU A 485 -0.60 -4.52 -22.22
N ARG A 486 0.54 -4.76 -22.85
CA ARG A 486 1.83 -4.26 -22.38
C ARG A 486 1.83 -2.73 -22.28
N ARG A 487 1.34 -2.02 -23.31
CA ARG A 487 1.20 -0.56 -23.28
C ARG A 487 0.24 -0.09 -22.19
N MET A 488 -0.86 -0.80 -21.96
CA MET A 488 -1.76 -0.51 -20.84
C MET A 488 -1.05 -0.71 -19.49
N ALA A 489 -0.31 -1.81 -19.30
CA ALA A 489 0.42 -2.07 -18.08
C ALA A 489 1.53 -1.02 -17.82
N GLU A 490 2.28 -0.64 -18.86
CA GLU A 490 3.25 0.47 -18.82
C GLU A 490 2.56 1.81 -18.52
N GLY A 491 1.40 2.06 -19.12
CA GLY A 491 0.57 3.24 -18.88
C GLY A 491 0.04 3.30 -17.44
N ALA A 492 -0.41 2.16 -16.88
CA ALA A 492 -0.88 2.06 -15.50
C ALA A 492 0.27 2.30 -14.52
N ALA A 493 1.42 1.65 -14.71
CA ALA A 493 2.61 1.88 -13.89
C ALA A 493 3.09 3.33 -13.98
N SER A 494 3.08 3.93 -15.18
CA SER A 494 3.41 5.35 -15.38
C SER A 494 2.39 6.30 -14.70
N ALA A 495 1.09 5.97 -14.74
CA ALA A 495 0.06 6.73 -14.04
C ALA A 495 0.23 6.65 -12.53
N ALA A 496 0.56 5.47 -11.99
CA ALA A 496 0.83 5.29 -10.57
C ALA A 496 2.04 6.11 -10.10
N LEU A 497 3.12 6.15 -10.90
CA LEU A 497 4.33 6.90 -10.60
C LEU A 497 4.10 8.40 -10.41
N ARG A 498 3.01 8.97 -10.93
CA ARG A 498 2.64 10.37 -10.69
C ARG A 498 2.32 10.69 -9.23
N TYR A 499 1.99 9.66 -8.45
CA TYR A 499 1.69 9.77 -7.03
C TYR A 499 2.90 9.49 -6.14
N GLN A 500 4.08 9.24 -6.69
CA GLN A 500 5.30 9.06 -5.88
C GLN A 500 5.51 10.29 -4.98
N GLY A 501 5.72 10.04 -3.69
CA GLY A 501 5.85 11.09 -2.67
C GLY A 501 4.53 11.65 -2.14
N SER A 502 3.37 11.17 -2.59
CA SER A 502 2.09 11.50 -1.94
C SER A 502 1.98 10.82 -0.57
N PRO A 503 1.43 11.49 0.46
CA PRO A 503 1.31 10.91 1.79
C PRO A 503 0.39 9.68 1.77
N PHE A 504 0.69 8.71 2.63
CA PHE A 504 -0.16 7.53 2.77
C PHE A 504 -1.45 7.91 3.51
N LEU A 505 -2.59 7.55 2.94
CA LEU A 505 -3.90 7.73 3.56
C LEU A 505 -4.78 6.53 3.22
N PRO A 506 -5.17 5.69 4.19
CA PRO A 506 -6.11 4.61 3.95
C PRO A 506 -7.41 5.12 3.28
N GLY A 507 -7.80 4.51 2.17
CA GLY A 507 -8.97 4.93 1.38
C GLY A 507 -8.75 6.20 0.53
N GLY A 508 -7.59 6.84 0.60
CA GLY A 508 -7.24 8.03 -0.16
C GLY A 508 -7.04 7.76 -1.65
N ARG A 509 -7.46 8.70 -2.51
CA ARG A 509 -7.48 8.55 -3.99
C ARG A 509 -6.88 9.73 -4.74
N THR A 510 -6.17 10.62 -4.05
CA THR A 510 -5.66 11.87 -4.62
C THR A 510 -4.19 12.07 -4.25
N GLU A 511 -3.56 13.11 -4.79
CA GLU A 511 -2.19 13.44 -4.41
C GLU A 511 -2.03 13.94 -2.96
N LEU A 512 -3.15 14.29 -2.30
CA LEU A 512 -3.22 14.71 -0.90
C LEU A 512 -3.26 13.51 0.06
N GLY A 513 -3.47 12.31 -0.46
CA GLY A 513 -3.56 11.09 0.32
C GLY A 513 -3.90 9.89 -0.58
N MET A 514 -3.04 8.88 -0.54
CA MET A 514 -3.17 7.69 -1.39
C MET A 514 -3.18 6.41 -0.56
N GLY A 515 -4.16 5.54 -0.84
CA GLY A 515 -4.28 4.20 -0.26
C GLY A 515 -3.64 3.12 -1.13
N ALA A 516 -3.33 1.97 -0.52
CA ALA A 516 -2.63 0.86 -1.18
C ALA A 516 -3.40 0.30 -2.39
N GLY A 517 -4.65 -0.14 -2.18
CA GLY A 517 -5.47 -0.66 -3.26
C GLY A 517 -6.05 0.44 -4.15
N GLU A 518 -6.27 1.64 -3.62
CA GLU A 518 -6.67 2.82 -4.39
C GLU A 518 -5.64 3.19 -5.45
N LEU A 519 -4.34 3.15 -5.15
CA LEU A 519 -3.27 3.41 -6.11
C LEU A 519 -3.37 2.49 -7.33
N ALA A 520 -3.50 1.19 -7.09
CA ALA A 520 -3.65 0.17 -8.13
C ALA A 520 -4.96 0.34 -8.92
N SER A 521 -6.08 0.55 -8.23
CA SER A 521 -7.38 0.75 -8.85
C SER A 521 -7.39 1.99 -9.75
N LEU A 522 -6.87 3.11 -9.28
CA LEU A 522 -6.81 4.37 -10.01
C LEU A 522 -5.87 4.29 -11.22
N ALA A 523 -4.69 3.70 -11.03
CA ALA A 523 -3.71 3.49 -12.09
C ALA A 523 -4.28 2.69 -13.26
N TRP A 524 -4.92 1.55 -12.98
CA TRP A 524 -5.53 0.72 -14.01
C TRP A 524 -6.81 1.32 -14.59
N ALA A 525 -7.60 2.05 -13.79
CA ALA A 525 -8.77 2.77 -14.28
C ALA A 525 -8.39 3.83 -15.32
N SER A 526 -7.22 4.47 -15.19
CA SER A 526 -6.69 5.42 -16.19
C SER A 526 -6.43 4.77 -17.55
N GLN A 527 -6.27 3.44 -17.57
CA GLN A 527 -6.08 2.63 -18.78
C GLN A 527 -7.36 1.93 -19.22
N GLY A 528 -8.50 2.25 -18.61
CA GLY A 528 -9.81 1.68 -18.93
C GLY A 528 -10.17 0.39 -18.20
N LEU A 529 -9.30 -0.14 -17.33
CA LEU A 529 -9.57 -1.35 -16.53
C LEU A 529 -9.97 -0.98 -15.10
N ARG A 530 -11.22 -1.23 -14.72
CA ARG A 530 -11.70 -0.98 -13.35
C ARG A 530 -11.37 -2.16 -12.45
N LEU A 531 -10.57 -1.91 -11.42
CA LEU A 531 -10.25 -2.88 -10.38
C LEU A 531 -10.89 -2.49 -9.04
N PRO A 532 -11.20 -3.45 -8.16
CA PRO A 532 -11.55 -3.14 -6.78
C PRO A 532 -10.36 -2.46 -6.06
N ALA A 533 -10.68 -1.59 -5.10
CA ALA A 533 -9.66 -0.97 -4.23
C ALA A 533 -9.46 -1.75 -2.91
N ASP A 534 -10.39 -2.64 -2.56
CA ASP A 534 -10.22 -3.54 -1.41
C ASP A 534 -9.04 -4.49 -1.66
N VAL A 535 -8.03 -4.43 -0.79
CA VAL A 535 -6.76 -5.17 -0.97
C VAL A 535 -6.97 -6.69 -1.02
N PRO A 536 -7.74 -7.33 -0.11
CA PRO A 536 -8.03 -8.75 -0.20
C PRO A 536 -8.67 -9.17 -1.53
N THR A 537 -9.64 -8.40 -2.03
CA THR A 537 -10.30 -8.68 -3.31
C THR A 537 -9.33 -8.47 -4.48
N LEU A 538 -8.57 -7.38 -4.46
CA LEU A 538 -7.58 -7.05 -5.48
C LEU A 538 -6.46 -8.10 -5.57
N ALA A 539 -6.06 -8.70 -4.44
CA ALA A 539 -5.09 -9.79 -4.38
C ALA A 539 -5.54 -11.05 -5.13
N GLY A 540 -6.85 -11.22 -5.36
CA GLY A 540 -7.43 -12.28 -6.18
C GLY A 540 -7.60 -11.92 -7.66
N CYS A 541 -7.33 -10.67 -8.06
CA CYS A 541 -7.47 -10.24 -9.45
C CYS A 541 -6.27 -10.64 -10.30
N GLY A 542 -6.50 -10.84 -11.60
CA GLY A 542 -5.44 -11.14 -12.57
C GLY A 542 -4.93 -12.58 -12.50
N GLY A 543 -3.98 -12.88 -13.39
CA GLY A 543 -3.33 -14.17 -13.42
C GLY A 543 -2.12 -14.25 -12.49
N ALA A 544 -1.82 -15.43 -11.93
CA ALA A 544 -0.62 -15.64 -11.15
C ALA A 544 0.64 -15.48 -12.02
N ALA A 545 1.66 -14.82 -11.47
CA ALA A 545 2.99 -14.74 -12.02
C ALA A 545 4.02 -15.29 -10.99
N PRO A 546 5.18 -15.77 -11.44
CA PRO A 546 6.20 -16.30 -10.54
C PRO A 546 6.72 -15.21 -9.59
N ILE A 547 6.76 -15.52 -8.29
CA ILE A 547 7.24 -14.59 -7.24
C ILE A 547 8.77 -14.49 -7.17
N ASP A 548 9.46 -15.49 -7.71
CA ASP A 548 10.92 -15.64 -7.73
C ASP A 548 11.58 -14.96 -8.93
N ARG A 549 10.77 -14.47 -9.88
CA ARG A 549 11.23 -13.75 -11.07
C ARG A 549 10.94 -12.25 -10.95
N ASP A 550 11.43 -11.49 -11.92
CA ASP A 550 11.12 -10.08 -12.03
C ASP A 550 9.60 -9.89 -12.23
N PRO A 551 8.93 -9.12 -11.35
CA PRO A 551 7.52 -8.84 -11.52
C PRO A 551 7.29 -8.09 -12.84
N PRO A 552 6.32 -8.51 -13.67
CA PRO A 552 5.98 -7.78 -14.88
C PRO A 552 5.60 -6.32 -14.56
N VAL A 553 5.92 -5.41 -15.48
CA VAL A 553 5.45 -4.01 -15.37
C VAL A 553 3.91 -4.01 -15.29
N GLY A 554 3.36 -3.19 -14.40
CA GLY A 554 1.92 -3.07 -14.15
C GLY A 554 1.30 -4.21 -13.32
N SER A 555 2.04 -5.29 -13.03
CA SER A 555 1.55 -6.38 -12.18
C SER A 555 1.21 -5.87 -10.76
N ILE A 556 0.24 -6.52 -10.11
CA ILE A 556 -0.07 -6.26 -8.70
C ILE A 556 0.75 -7.20 -7.83
N LEU A 557 1.64 -6.65 -7.02
CA LEU A 557 2.37 -7.38 -5.99
C LEU A 557 1.51 -7.39 -4.72
N VAL A 558 1.33 -8.56 -4.11
CA VAL A 558 0.51 -8.74 -2.91
C VAL A 558 1.40 -9.03 -1.72
N PHE A 559 1.29 -8.21 -0.68
CA PHE A 559 2.07 -8.33 0.54
C PHE A 559 1.16 -8.68 1.72
N LEU A 560 1.53 -9.73 2.44
CA LEU A 560 0.81 -10.15 3.65
C LEU A 560 1.30 -9.34 4.84
N GLY A 561 0.39 -8.94 5.72
CA GLY A 561 0.76 -8.36 7.01
C GLY A 561 0.88 -9.39 8.12
N GLU A 562 0.81 -8.92 9.36
CA GLU A 562 0.99 -9.75 10.56
C GLU A 562 -0.09 -10.82 10.71
N THR A 563 -1.28 -10.55 10.17
CA THR A 563 -2.39 -11.48 10.13
C THR A 563 -2.18 -12.62 9.13
N GLY A 564 -1.14 -12.57 8.29
CA GLY A 564 -0.96 -13.49 7.17
C GLY A 564 -2.01 -13.30 6.06
N LEU A 565 -2.85 -12.27 6.14
CA LEU A 565 -3.77 -11.86 5.08
C LEU A 565 -3.15 -10.69 4.27
N PRO A 566 -3.58 -10.48 3.01
CA PRO A 566 -3.18 -9.31 2.24
C PRO A 566 -3.55 -8.02 2.98
N GLU A 567 -2.55 -7.19 3.28
CA GLU A 567 -2.75 -5.90 3.94
C GLU A 567 -2.33 -4.74 3.05
N THR A 568 -1.44 -4.98 2.08
CA THR A 568 -1.05 -3.97 1.10
C THR A 568 -0.70 -4.58 -0.25
N VAL A 569 -0.69 -3.74 -1.27
CA VAL A 569 -0.33 -4.11 -2.64
C VAL A 569 0.62 -3.08 -3.23
N GLY A 570 1.46 -3.53 -4.16
CA GLY A 570 2.28 -2.67 -5.00
C GLY A 570 1.99 -2.87 -6.48
N ILE A 571 2.47 -1.95 -7.31
CA ILE A 571 2.42 -2.04 -8.77
C ILE A 571 3.85 -2.25 -9.29
N GLY A 572 4.07 -3.31 -10.06
CA GLY A 572 5.37 -3.64 -10.62
C GLY A 572 5.87 -2.58 -11.60
N LEU A 573 7.14 -2.20 -11.48
CA LEU A 573 7.82 -1.23 -12.36
C LEU A 573 8.85 -1.91 -13.28
N GLY A 574 9.05 -3.23 -13.13
CA GLY A 574 10.12 -3.99 -13.76
C GLY A 574 11.42 -3.99 -12.94
N GLY A 575 12.34 -4.93 -13.24
CA GLY A 575 13.65 -5.02 -12.57
C GLY A 575 13.55 -5.15 -11.04
N ARG A 576 12.60 -5.96 -10.55
CA ARG A 576 12.31 -6.19 -9.12
C ARG A 576 11.84 -4.96 -8.33
N ARG A 577 11.64 -3.81 -8.98
CA ARG A 577 11.06 -2.61 -8.37
C ARG A 577 9.56 -2.58 -8.49
N PHE A 578 8.92 -1.94 -7.52
CA PHE A 578 7.49 -1.72 -7.47
C PHE A 578 7.18 -0.42 -6.74
N LEU A 579 6.04 0.19 -7.06
CA LEU A 579 5.50 1.34 -6.35
C LEU A 579 4.46 0.86 -5.33
N ILE A 580 4.51 1.37 -4.11
CA ILE A 580 3.59 1.00 -3.03
C ILE A 580 3.11 2.25 -2.29
N ALA A 581 1.83 2.31 -1.95
CA ALA A 581 1.32 3.27 -0.98
C ALA A 581 1.27 2.60 0.40
N ALA A 582 2.21 2.96 1.26
CA ALA A 582 2.30 2.48 2.64
C ALA A 582 2.91 3.59 3.51
N PRO A 583 2.71 3.61 4.84
CA PRO A 583 3.32 4.63 5.68
C PRO A 583 4.84 4.76 5.44
N PRO A 584 5.37 5.99 5.32
CA PRO A 584 4.65 7.27 5.46
C PRO A 584 4.04 7.81 4.15
N GLU A 585 4.41 7.26 3.00
CA GLU A 585 4.07 7.81 1.68
C GLU A 585 4.12 6.78 0.55
N VAL A 586 3.63 7.17 -0.63
CA VAL A 586 3.81 6.41 -1.87
C VAL A 586 5.29 6.40 -2.26
N GLN A 587 5.89 5.21 -2.27
CA GLN A 587 7.33 5.04 -2.40
C GLN A 587 7.67 3.93 -3.38
N VAL A 588 8.83 4.07 -4.02
CA VAL A 588 9.42 2.99 -4.82
C VAL A 588 10.19 2.08 -3.87
N CYS A 589 9.92 0.79 -3.94
CA CYS A 589 10.62 -0.26 -3.20
C CYS A 589 11.18 -1.30 -4.16
N SER A 590 12.13 -2.08 -3.67
CA SER A 590 12.72 -3.20 -4.41
C SER A 590 12.67 -4.50 -3.63
N LEU A 591 12.51 -5.60 -4.35
CA LEU A 591 12.68 -6.97 -3.87
C LEU A 591 14.11 -7.50 -4.05
N ASP A 592 15.02 -6.69 -4.61
CA ASP A 592 16.44 -7.02 -4.79
C ASP A 592 17.27 -6.51 -3.60
N PRO A 593 17.94 -7.38 -2.82
CA PRO A 593 18.81 -7.00 -1.71
C PRO A 593 19.95 -6.04 -2.07
N GLN A 594 20.34 -5.96 -3.34
CA GLN A 594 21.41 -5.06 -3.82
C GLN A 594 20.90 -3.66 -4.19
N ASP A 595 19.58 -3.48 -4.28
CA ASP A 595 18.99 -2.20 -4.64
C ASP A 595 18.95 -1.24 -3.42
N PRO A 596 19.33 0.04 -3.57
CA PRO A 596 19.26 1.02 -2.48
C PRO A 596 17.89 1.12 -1.79
N VAL A 597 16.79 0.89 -2.52
CA VAL A 597 15.42 0.89 -1.97
C VAL A 597 14.89 -0.52 -1.65
N TYR A 598 15.78 -1.48 -1.42
CA TYR A 598 15.42 -2.81 -0.92
C TYR A 598 14.62 -2.71 0.38
N ASN A 599 13.43 -3.29 0.39
CA ASN A 599 12.62 -3.42 1.59
C ASN A 599 12.54 -4.89 1.99
N ARG A 600 13.32 -5.26 3.00
CA ARG A 600 13.39 -6.64 3.52
C ARG A 600 12.05 -7.14 4.00
N GLU A 601 11.31 -6.32 4.75
CA GLU A 601 10.03 -6.71 5.33
C GLU A 601 9.00 -7.02 4.23
N LEU A 602 8.91 -6.15 3.21
CA LEU A 602 8.03 -6.38 2.06
C LEU A 602 8.51 -7.57 1.22
N ALA A 603 9.81 -7.76 1.04
CA ALA A 603 10.35 -8.92 0.34
C ALA A 603 10.01 -10.23 1.05
N GLU A 604 10.14 -10.28 2.39
CA GLU A 604 9.73 -11.41 3.22
C GLU A 604 8.21 -11.55 3.33
N GLY A 605 7.44 -10.51 3.01
CA GLY A 605 5.98 -10.48 3.02
C GLY A 605 5.32 -10.75 1.67
N LEU A 606 6.09 -10.83 0.57
CA LEU A 606 5.58 -11.03 -0.77
C LEU A 606 4.95 -12.43 -0.91
N ALA A 607 3.62 -12.47 -1.09
CA ALA A 607 2.91 -13.73 -1.22
C ALA A 607 2.49 -14.07 -2.65
N ALA A 608 2.22 -13.06 -3.48
CA ALA A 608 1.82 -13.28 -4.86
C ALA A 608 2.21 -12.11 -5.76
N VAL A 609 2.40 -12.40 -7.04
CA VAL A 609 2.44 -11.42 -8.12
C VAL A 609 1.28 -11.74 -9.05
N ARG A 610 0.48 -10.74 -9.40
CA ARG A 610 -0.69 -10.85 -10.27
C ARG A 610 -0.49 -10.06 -11.55
N ALA A 611 -0.35 -10.75 -12.67
CA ALA A 611 -0.33 -10.16 -14.00
C ALA A 611 -1.76 -9.85 -14.45
N LEU A 612 -2.05 -8.57 -14.71
CA LEU A 612 -3.34 -8.16 -15.24
C LEU A 612 -3.36 -8.27 -16.78
N PRO A 613 -4.56 -8.40 -17.39
CA PRO A 613 -4.72 -8.69 -18.80
C PRO A 613 -3.89 -7.82 -19.72
#